data_AF-A0A843G894-F1
#
_entry.id   AF-A0A843G894-F1
#
_cell.length_a   1.000
_cell.length_b   1.000
_cell.length_c   1.000
_cell.angle_alpha   90.00
_cell.angle_beta   90.00
_cell.angle_gamma   90.00
#
_symmetry.space_group_name_H-M   'P 1'
#
loop_
_entity.id
_entity.type
_entity.pdbx_description
1 polymer ?
#
loop_
_entity_poly.entity_id
_entity_poly.type
_entity_poly.pdbx_seq_one_letter_code
_entity_poly.pdbx_strand_id
1 'polypeptide(L)' 'MAKMGSRKHLKRYKAPKSWPIHPKEDTWTVKPAPGSHAIEDSLPLLVIIRDILGLADNSREAKR' A
#
# COMPACT_ATOMS: atom_id res chain seq x y z
N MET A 1 8.09 -22.95 -15.18
CA MET A 1 6.62 -22.93 -14.97
C MET A 1 6.17 -21.52 -14.61
N ALA A 2 5.10 -21.01 -15.22
CA ALA A 2 4.56 -19.69 -14.89
C ALA A 2 3.89 -19.69 -13.51
N LYS A 3 3.91 -18.54 -12.82
CA LYS A 3 3.32 -18.40 -11.48
C LYS A 3 1.81 -18.16 -11.61
N MET A 4 1.01 -19.18 -11.30
CA MET A 4 -0.46 -19.15 -11.47
C MET A 4 -1.23 -18.50 -10.30
N GLY A 5 -0.58 -18.29 -9.16
CA GLY A 5 -1.21 -17.75 -7.95
C GLY A 5 -1.21 -16.22 -7.85
N SER A 6 -2.12 -15.69 -7.03
CA SER A 6 -2.19 -14.25 -6.74
C SER A 6 -0.91 -13.76 -6.05
N ARG A 7 -0.45 -12.55 -6.40
CA ARG A 7 0.77 -11.97 -5.81
C ARG A 7 0.49 -11.52 -4.37
N LYS A 8 1.32 -11.92 -3.41
CA LYS A 8 1.20 -11.49 -2.00
C LYS A 8 1.80 -10.10 -1.73
N HIS A 9 2.73 -9.64 -2.57
CA HIS A 9 3.49 -8.41 -2.37
C HIS A 9 3.21 -7.40 -3.49
N LEU A 10 3.28 -6.11 -3.16
CA LEU A 10 3.14 -4.99 -4.09
C LEU A 10 4.40 -4.12 -4.02
N LYS A 11 5.09 -3.96 -5.16
CA LYS A 11 6.21 -3.01 -5.26
C LYS A 11 5.67 -1.59 -5.27
N ARG A 12 6.32 -0.66 -4.56
CA ARG A 12 5.85 0.72 -4.39
C ARG A 12 5.71 1.48 -5.72
N TYR A 13 6.67 1.32 -6.63
CA TYR A 13 6.59 1.93 -7.96
C TYR A 13 5.44 1.40 -8.84
N LYS A 14 4.84 0.25 -8.48
CA LYS A 14 3.64 -0.31 -9.13
C LYS A 14 2.35 0.02 -8.39
N ALA A 15 2.41 0.84 -7.34
CA ALA A 15 1.21 1.31 -6.68
C ALA A 15 0.36 2.18 -7.63
N PRO A 16 -0.96 2.23 -7.43
CA PRO A 16 -1.84 3.17 -8.13
C PRO A 16 -1.33 4.60 -8.04
N LYS A 17 -1.50 5.37 -9.13
CA LYS A 17 -1.10 6.79 -9.16
C LYS A 17 -1.96 7.67 -8.27
N SER A 18 -3.15 7.20 -7.89
CA SER A 18 -4.07 7.88 -6.97
C SER A 18 -3.55 7.93 -5.54
N TRP A 19 -2.59 7.07 -5.17
CA TRP A 19 -2.03 7.05 -3.83
C TRP A 19 -1.03 8.18 -3.64
N PRO A 20 -1.14 8.97 -2.55
CA PRO A 20 -0.22 10.07 -2.26
C PRO A 20 1.10 9.57 -1.67
N ILE A 21 1.79 8.67 -2.38
CA ILE A 21 3.07 8.11 -1.97
C ILE A 21 4.13 8.26 -3.06
N HIS A 22 5.36 8.59 -2.70
CA HIS A 22 6.41 8.70 -3.69
C HIS A 22 6.92 7.30 -4.10
N PRO A 23 7.02 6.98 -5.40
CA PRO A 23 7.34 5.62 -5.85
C PRO A 23 8.79 5.18 -5.60
N LYS A 24 9.69 6.12 -5.27
CA LYS A 24 11.13 5.87 -5.04
C LYS A 24 11.59 6.03 -3.60
N GLU A 25 10.68 6.20 -2.64
CA GLU A 25 11.05 6.22 -1.21
C GLU A 25 11.42 4.83 -0.70
N ASP A 26 10.62 3.82 -1.06
CA ASP A 26 10.83 2.43 -0.65
C ASP A 26 10.63 1.47 -1.82
N THR A 27 11.11 0.24 -1.66
CA THR A 27 10.90 -0.84 -2.64
C THR A 27 9.48 -1.42 -2.59
N TRP A 28 8.87 -1.47 -1.39
CA TRP A 28 7.62 -2.17 -1.14
C TRP A 28 6.56 -1.23 -0.56
N THR A 29 5.29 -1.55 -0.82
CA THR A 29 4.14 -0.89 -0.17
C THR A 29 3.16 -1.95 0.33
N VAL A 30 2.18 -1.53 1.14
CA VAL A 30 1.13 -2.39 1.64
C VAL A 30 0.22 -2.80 0.49
N LYS A 31 0.11 -4.10 0.26
CA LYS A 31 -0.90 -4.63 -0.66
C LYS A 31 -2.27 -4.60 0.05
N PRO A 32 -3.29 -3.92 -0.50
CA PRO A 32 -4.62 -3.92 0.08
C PRO A 32 -5.20 -5.35 0.04
N ALA A 33 -5.95 -5.68 1.09
CA ALA A 33 -6.76 -6.88 1.12
C ALA A 33 -7.88 -6.79 0.08
N PRO A 34 -8.30 -7.92 -0.54
CA PRO A 34 -9.48 -7.91 -1.39
C PRO A 34 -10.70 -7.46 -0.58
N GLY A 35 -11.48 -6.52 -1.11
CA GLY A 35 -12.63 -5.93 -0.44
C GLY A 35 -13.58 -5.28 -1.45
N SER A 36 -14.46 -4.40 -0.97
CA SER A 36 -15.54 -3.80 -1.76
C SER A 36 -15.07 -2.91 -2.91
N HIS A 37 -13.87 -2.34 -2.81
CA HIS A 37 -13.32 -1.40 -3.78
C HIS A 37 -12.16 -2.01 -4.58
N ALA A 38 -12.04 -1.60 -5.85
CA ALA A 38 -10.91 -1.97 -6.70
C ALA A 38 -9.60 -1.32 -6.20
N ILE A 39 -8.45 -1.85 -6.60
CA ILE A 39 -7.15 -1.35 -6.15
C ILE A 39 -6.89 0.11 -6.56
N GLU A 40 -7.38 0.52 -7.73
CA GLU A 40 -7.21 1.89 -8.26
C GLU A 40 -8.04 2.92 -7.47
N ASP A 41 -9.18 2.48 -6.92
CA ASP A 41 -10.17 3.30 -6.19
C ASP A 41 -10.16 3.05 -4.67
N SER A 42 -9.13 2.38 -4.17
CA SER A 42 -8.99 2.07 -2.73
C SER A 42 -7.64 2.50 -2.20
N LEU A 43 -7.57 2.73 -0.89
CA LEU A 43 -6.36 3.10 -0.17
C LEU A 43 -6.17 2.20 1.06
N PRO A 44 -4.96 1.67 1.31
CA PRO A 44 -4.68 0.95 2.55
C PRO A 44 -4.73 1.90 3.76
N LEU A 45 -5.36 1.48 4.86
CA LEU A 45 -5.43 2.27 6.10
C LEU A 45 -4.07 2.73 6.61
N LEU A 46 -3.03 1.89 6.45
CA LEU A 46 -1.67 2.24 6.84
C LEU A 46 -1.13 3.46 6.09
N VAL A 47 -1.44 3.60 4.80
CA VAL A 47 -1.03 4.76 3.98
C VAL A 47 -1.76 6.02 4.47
N ILE A 48 -3.03 5.88 4.85
CA ILE A 48 -3.82 7.00 5.38
C ILE A 48 -3.21 7.51 6.70
N ILE A 49 -2.95 6.61 7.65
CA ILE A 49 -2.44 6.98 8.98
C ILE A 49 -1.03 7.59 8.89
N ARG A 50 -0.14 6.96 8.11
CA ARG A 50 1.28 7.35 8.04
C ARG A 50 1.54 8.50 7.06
N ASP A 51 1.06 8.39 5.83
CA ASP A 51 1.45 9.29 4.73
C ASP A 51 0.48 10.49 4.57
N ILE A 52 -0.82 10.31 4.86
CA ILE A 52 -1.83 11.37 4.71
C ILE A 52 -2.00 12.16 6.00
N LEU A 53 -2.22 11.46 7.13
CA LEU A 53 -2.51 12.10 8.42
C LEU A 53 -1.26 12.39 9.25
N GLY A 54 -0.13 11.70 8.97
CA GLY A 54 1.12 11.89 9.70
C GLY A 54 1.03 11.53 11.19
N LEU A 55 0.15 10.60 11.57
CA LEU A 55 -0.07 10.21 12.96
C LEU A 55 0.93 9.17 13.48
N ALA A 56 1.73 8.60 12.60
CA ALA A 56 2.72 7.59 12.91
C ALA A 56 3.92 7.73 11.97
N ASP A 57 5.13 7.54 12.50
CA ASP A 57 6.36 7.59 11.70
C ASP A 57 6.64 6.24 11.03
N ASN A 58 6.20 5.16 11.67
CA ASN A 58 6.46 3.80 11.18
C ASN A 58 5.22 2.90 11.22
N SER A 59 5.32 1.78 10.49
CA SER A 59 4.25 0.78 10.39
C SER A 59 3.92 0.06 11.71
N ARG A 60 4.82 0.09 12.70
CA ARG A 60 4.61 -0.53 14.00
C ARG A 60 3.76 0.38 14.90
N GLU A 61 4.02 1.68 14.87
CA GLU A 61 3.21 2.70 15.55
C GLU A 61 1.79 2.74 14.99
N ALA A 62 1.63 2.76 13.66
CA ALA A 62 0.32 2.77 13.01
C ALA A 62 -0.55 1.53 13.28
N LYS A 63 0.02 0.47 13.86
CA LYS A 63 -0.67 -0.80 14.19
C LYS A 63 -0.92 -0.98 15.69
N ARG A 64 -0.37 -0.11 16.53
CA ARG A 64 -0.65 -0.13 17.97
C ARG A 64 -2.05 0.43 18.21
#